data_AF-A0A382PE72-F1
#
_entry.id   AF-A0A382PE72-F1
#
_cell.length_a   1.000
_cell.length_b   1.000
_cell.length_c   1.000
_cell.angle_alpha   90.00
_cell.angle_beta   90.00
_cell.angle_gamma   90.00
#
_symmetry.space_group_name_H-M   'P 1'
#
loop_
_entity.id
_entity.type
_entity.pdbx_description
1 polymer ?
#
loop_
_entity_poly.entity_id
_entity_poly.type
_entity_poly.pdbx_seq_one_letter_code
_entity_poly.pdbx_strand_id
1 'polypeptide(L)'
;MPLQDRISEDLKDAMRQKDELRRSTLRMIRSAIQYEEINEKKVLSDAATIDILSRMARQHQESIAEYKRGGRHDLVEREEAELSLLRQYMPEQLSKQELTELAR
;
A
#
# COMPACT_ATOMS: atom_id res chain seq x y z
N MET A 1 2.14 12.99 -13.99
CA MET A 1 1.07 11.99 -14.05
C MET A 1 0.46 11.90 -12.67
N PRO A 2 -0.88 11.99 -12.52
CA PRO A 2 -1.58 11.74 -11.27
C PRO A 2 -1.16 10.42 -10.62
N LEU A 3 -1.18 10.34 -9.30
CA LEU A 3 -0.73 9.15 -8.57
C LEU A 3 -1.58 7.92 -8.91
N GLN A 4 -2.90 8.11 -9.03
CA GLN A 4 -3.84 7.05 -9.42
C GLN A 4 -3.59 6.51 -10.83
N ASP A 5 -3.16 7.37 -11.77
CA ASP A 5 -2.80 6.97 -13.13
C ASP A 5 -1.52 6.14 -13.12
N ARG A 6 -0.51 6.54 -12.34
CA ARG A 6 0.72 5.77 -12.16
C ARG A 6 0.43 4.38 -11.60
N ILE A 7 -0.41 4.29 -10.56
CA ILE A 7 -0.83 3.00 -9.98
C ILE A 7 -1.54 2.12 -11.02
N SER A 8 -2.35 2.73 -11.89
CA SER A 8 -3.10 2.02 -12.93
C SER A 8 -2.19 1.52 -14.07
N GLU A 9 -1.18 2.28 -14.48
CA GLU A 9 -0.17 1.83 -15.45
C GLU A 9 0.73 0.74 -14.87
N ASP A 10 1.24 0.92 -13.65
CA ASP A 10 2.05 -0.09 -12.97
C ASP A 10 1.29 -1.41 -12.77
N LEU A 11 -0.04 -1.37 -12.60
CA LEU A 11 -0.87 -2.56 -12.54
C LEU A 11 -0.92 -3.28 -13.88
N LYS A 12 -1.04 -2.55 -15.00
CA LYS A 12 -0.98 -3.14 -16.34
C LYS A 12 0.37 -3.80 -16.58
N ASP A 13 1.45 -3.17 -16.15
CA ASP A 13 2.80 -3.72 -16.26
C ASP A 13 2.99 -4.96 -15.40
N ALA A 14 2.52 -4.96 -14.15
CA ALA A 14 2.52 -6.15 -13.29
C ALA A 14 1.75 -7.32 -13.93
N MET A 15 0.63 -7.04 -14.60
CA MET A 15 -0.13 -8.05 -15.33
C MET A 15 0.64 -8.60 -16.54
N ARG A 16 1.33 -7.76 -17.31
CA ARG A 16 2.16 -8.20 -18.45
C ARG A 16 3.36 -9.04 -18.00
N GLN A 17 4.00 -8.63 -16.91
CA GLN A 17 5.17 -9.28 -16.35
C GLN A 17 4.84 -10.53 -15.53
N LYS A 18 3.55 -10.79 -15.27
CA LYS A 18 3.06 -11.86 -14.37
C LYS A 18 3.64 -11.73 -12.95
N ASP A 19 3.90 -10.50 -12.51
CA ASP A 19 4.32 -10.20 -11.15
C ASP A 19 3.10 -10.28 -10.23
N GLU A 20 2.93 -11.45 -9.60
CA GLU A 20 1.72 -11.74 -8.84
C GLU A 20 1.56 -10.86 -7.60
N LEU A 21 2.67 -10.62 -6.88
CA LEU A 21 2.70 -9.81 -5.67
C LEU A 21 2.37 -8.35 -6.01
N ARG A 22 3.09 -7.76 -6.97
CA ARG A 22 2.84 -6.37 -7.38
C ARG A 22 1.41 -6.22 -7.91
N ARG A 23 0.92 -7.19 -8.68
CA ARG A 23 -0.46 -7.20 -9.19
C ARG A 23 -1.48 -7.24 -8.05
N SER A 24 -1.33 -8.11 -7.05
CA SER A 24 -2.29 -8.21 -5.95
C SER A 24 -2.28 -6.96 -5.09
N THR A 25 -1.11 -6.43 -4.73
CA THR A 25 -0.98 -5.20 -3.93
C THR A 25 -1.59 -4.01 -4.66
N LEU A 26 -1.29 -3.82 -5.96
CA LEU A 26 -1.85 -2.70 -6.72
C LEU A 26 -3.36 -2.79 -6.92
N ARG A 27 -3.92 -4.01 -7.03
CA ARG A 27 -5.37 -4.20 -7.03
C ARG A 27 -5.98 -3.78 -5.70
N MET A 28 -5.36 -4.16 -4.57
CA MET A 28 -5.84 -3.77 -3.25
C MET A 28 -5.84 -2.25 -3.07
N ILE A 29 -4.76 -1.59 -3.49
CA ILE A 29 -4.65 -0.13 -3.46
C ILE A 29 -5.77 0.51 -4.29
N ARG A 30 -5.99 0.07 -5.53
CA ARG A 30 -7.07 0.63 -6.37
C ARG A 30 -8.45 0.40 -5.77
N SER A 31 -8.69 -0.75 -5.16
CA SER A 31 -9.95 -1.02 -4.47
C SER A 31 -10.17 -0.10 -3.28
N ALA A 32 -9.15 0.19 -2.48
CA ALA A 32 -9.25 1.12 -1.36
C ALA A 32 -9.54 2.56 -1.83
N ILE A 33 -8.88 3.01 -2.89
CA ILE A 33 -9.13 4.31 -3.53
C ILE A 33 -10.57 4.38 -4.04
N GLN A 34 -11.01 3.37 -4.81
CA GLN A 34 -12.35 3.34 -5.37
C GLN A 34 -13.43 3.32 -4.29
N TYR A 35 -13.21 2.60 -3.19
CA TYR A 35 -14.12 2.57 -2.05
C TYR A 35 -14.31 3.97 -1.45
N GLU A 36 -13.21 4.70 -1.25
CA GLU A 36 -13.25 6.06 -0.71
C GLU A 36 -13.89 7.06 -1.70
N GLU A 37 -13.61 6.94 -3.00
CA GLU A 37 -14.28 7.75 -4.04
C GLU A 37 -15.80 7.56 -4.06
N ILE A 38 -16.27 6.32 -3.86
CA ILE A 38 -17.69 6.01 -3.75
C ILE A 38 -18.28 6.63 -2.48
N ASN A 39 -17.58 6.54 -1.36
CA ASN A 39 -18.02 7.10 -0.08
C ASN A 39 -18.11 8.63 -0.12
N GLU A 40 -17.09 9.29 -0.66
CA GLU A 40 -17.01 10.75 -0.75
C GLU A 40 -17.74 11.32 -1.98
N LYS A 41 -18.20 10.45 -2.90
CA LYS A 41 -18.89 10.80 -4.15
C LYS A 41 -18.10 11.78 -5.01
N LYS A 42 -16.78 11.64 -5.04
CA LYS A 42 -15.86 12.48 -5.84
C LYS A 42 -14.61 11.69 -6.22
N VAL A 43 -13.91 12.17 -7.23
CA VAL A 43 -12.55 11.70 -7.56
C VAL A 43 -11.58 12.23 -6.50
N LEU A 44 -10.71 11.36 -6.00
CA LEU A 44 -9.75 11.77 -4.99
C LEU A 44 -8.55 12.52 -5.59
N SER A 45 -7.99 13.43 -4.79
CA SER A 45 -6.72 14.06 -5.10
C SER A 45 -5.55 13.10 -4.79
N ASP A 46 -4.36 13.45 -5.28
CA ASP A 46 -3.14 12.73 -4.91
C ASP A 46 -2.90 12.76 -3.39
N ALA A 47 -3.22 13.88 -2.73
CA ALA A 47 -3.10 13.99 -1.27
C ALA A 47 -4.03 13.01 -0.53
N ALA A 48 -5.30 12.95 -0.91
CA ALA A 48 -6.24 11.99 -0.32
C ALA A 48 -5.87 10.54 -0.66
N THR A 49 -5.28 10.31 -1.84
CA THR A 49 -4.73 9.00 -2.21
C THR A 49 -3.57 8.61 -1.30
N ILE A 50 -2.65 9.54 -1.01
CA ILE A 50 -1.54 9.32 -0.07
C ILE A 50 -2.07 8.98 1.34
N ASP A 51 -3.11 9.66 1.81
CA ASP A 51 -3.73 9.36 3.12
C ASP A 51 -4.29 7.94 3.18
N ILE A 52 -4.85 7.42 2.08
CA ILE A 52 -5.25 6.00 1.98
C ILE A 52 -4.04 5.08 2.08
N LEU A 53 -2.96 5.37 1.33
CA LEU A 53 -1.75 4.55 1.34
C LEU A 53 -1.12 4.50 2.74
N SER A 54 -1.08 5.61 3.46
CA SER A 54 -0.58 5.65 4.85
C SER A 54 -1.43 4.81 5.80
N ARG A 55 -2.76 4.82 5.65
CA ARG A 55 -3.64 3.92 6.43
C ARG A 55 -3.35 2.44 6.13
N MET A 56 -3.20 2.09 4.85
CA MET A 56 -2.86 0.73 4.44
C MET A 56 -1.48 0.30 4.98
N ALA A 57 -0.48 1.18 4.90
CA ALA A 57 0.86 0.92 5.40
C ALA A 57 0.87 0.62 6.90
N ARG A 58 0.14 1.41 7.71
CA ARG A 58 -0.06 1.13 9.14
C ARG A 58 -0.72 -0.24 9.36
N GLN A 59 -1.74 -0.59 8.58
CA GLN A 59 -2.43 -1.87 8.69
C GLN A 59 -1.52 -3.07 8.41
N HIS A 60 -0.62 -2.96 7.42
CA HIS A 60 0.43 -3.95 7.18
C HIS A 60 1.42 -4.03 8.35
N GLN A 61 1.84 -2.89 8.91
CA GLN A 61 2.74 -2.88 10.07
C GLN A 61 2.13 -3.58 11.30
N GLU A 62 0.87 -3.32 11.59
CA GLU A 62 0.11 -4.00 12.65
C GLU A 62 0.05 -5.52 12.39
N SER A 63 -0.24 -5.91 11.14
CA SER A 63 -0.31 -7.32 10.74
C SER A 63 1.05 -8.02 10.86
N ILE A 64 2.14 -7.35 10.48
CA ILE A 64 3.53 -7.83 10.65
C ILE A 64 3.81 -8.11 12.13
N ALA A 65 3.45 -7.18 13.03
CA ALA A 65 3.69 -7.35 14.45
C ALA A 65 2.92 -8.54 15.03
N GLU A 66 1.65 -8.71 14.64
CA GLU A 66 0.82 -9.82 15.08
C GLU A 66 1.31 -11.16 14.52
N TYR A 67 1.68 -11.23 13.24
CA TYR A 67 2.22 -12.46 12.64
C TYR A 67 3.60 -12.82 13.21
N LYS A 68 4.46 -11.84 13.51
CA LYS A 68 5.72 -12.06 14.25
C LYS A 68 5.45 -12.67 15.62
N ARG A 69 4.48 -12.13 16.37
CA ARG A 69 4.09 -12.66 17.68
C ARG A 69 3.56 -14.09 17.59
N GLY A 70 2.83 -14.40 16.52
CA GLY A 70 2.28 -15.74 16.24
C GLY A 70 3.26 -16.73 15.60
N GLY A 71 4.51 -16.36 15.35
CA GLY A 71 5.50 -17.24 14.68
C GLY A 71 5.19 -17.55 13.21
N ARG A 72 4.35 -16.76 12.55
CA ARG A 72 3.93 -16.94 11.15
C ARG A 72 4.85 -16.19 10.19
N HIS A 73 6.10 -16.62 10.11
CA HIS A 73 7.14 -15.97 9.30
C HIS A 73 6.79 -15.88 7.81
N ASP A 74 6.05 -16.86 7.28
CA ASP A 74 5.52 -16.87 5.92
C ASP A 74 4.63 -15.66 5.63
N LEU A 75 3.78 -15.29 6.60
CA LEU A 75 2.90 -14.14 6.48
C LEU A 75 3.67 -12.83 6.71
N VAL A 76 4.64 -12.82 7.62
CA VAL A 76 5.51 -11.66 7.86
C VAL A 76 6.22 -11.22 6.59
N GLU A 77 6.87 -12.17 5.89
CA GLU A 77 7.60 -11.88 4.66
C GLU A 77 6.67 -11.30 3.58
N ARG A 78 5.45 -11.85 3.48
CA ARG A 78 4.45 -11.34 2.55
C ARG A 78 4.03 -9.90 2.89
N GLU A 79 3.65 -9.64 4.14
CA GLU A 79 3.23 -8.29 4.56
C GLU A 79 4.37 -7.26 4.41
N GLU A 80 5.62 -7.64 4.70
CA GLU A 80 6.79 -6.77 4.52
C GLU A 80 7.02 -6.45 3.03
N ALA A 81 6.82 -7.42 2.14
CA ALA A 81 6.94 -7.21 0.71
C ALA A 81 5.82 -6.30 0.15
N GLU A 82 4.58 -6.49 0.61
CA GLU A 82 3.44 -5.63 0.24
C GLU A 82 3.63 -4.19 0.76
N LEU A 83 4.07 -4.03 2.01
CA LEU A 83 4.39 -2.73 2.62
C LEU A 83 5.50 -1.99 1.84
N SER A 84 6.54 -2.71 1.42
CA SER A 84 7.62 -2.14 0.60
C SER A 84 7.11 -1.61 -0.74
N LEU A 85 6.19 -2.34 -1.40
CA LEU A 85 5.56 -1.89 -2.63
C LEU A 85 4.69 -0.65 -2.42
N LEU A 86 3.88 -0.62 -1.36
CA LEU A 86 3.06 0.54 -0.97
C LEU A 86 3.91 1.80 -0.81
N ARG A 87 5.06 1.69 -0.15
CA ARG A 87 5.98 2.80 0.10
C ARG A 87 6.56 3.44 -1.16
N GLN A 88 6.62 2.71 -2.29
CA GLN A 88 7.10 3.26 -3.58
C GLN A 88 6.16 4.33 -4.18
N TYR A 89 4.93 4.42 -3.66
CA TYR A 89 3.91 5.38 -4.08
C TYR A 89 3.70 6.51 -3.07
N MET A 90 4.43 6.51 -1.96
CA MET A 90 4.35 7.54 -0.92
C MET A 90 5.53 8.52 -0.99
N PRO A 91 5.36 9.76 -0.52
CA PRO A 91 6.47 10.70 -0.34
C PRO A 91 7.52 10.17 0.65
N GLU A 92 8.81 10.43 0.40
CA GLU A 92 9.90 9.95 1.27
C GLU A 92 9.75 10.34 2.75
N GLN A 93 9.15 11.50 3.04
CA GLN A 93 8.96 11.99 4.40
C GLN A 93 8.00 11.10 5.20
N LEU A 94 6.91 10.64 4.57
CA LEU A 94 5.94 9.73 5.17
C LEU A 94 6.54 8.33 5.34
N SER A 95 7.31 7.86 4.35
CA SER A 95 8.03 6.59 4.45
C SER A 95 9.02 6.57 5.63
N LYS A 96 9.63 7.72 5.98
CA LYS A 96 10.53 7.87 7.13
C LYS A 96 9.79 8.00 8.47
N GLN A 97 8.66 8.71 8.50
CA GLN A 97 7.87 8.89 9.72
C GLN A 97 7.24 7.58 10.20
N GLU A 98 6.72 6.75 9.29
CA GLU A 98 6.19 5.41 9.61
C GLU A 98 7.26 4.44 10.15
N LEU A 99 8.54 4.65 9.79
CA LEU A 99 9.66 3.89 10.36
C LEU A 99 9.97 4.29 11.80
N THR A 100 9.67 5.53 12.17
CA THR A 100 9.99 6.09 13.51
C THR A 100 8.97 5.63 14.56
N GLU A 101 7.70 5.41 14.19
CA GLU A 101 6.69 4.83 15.10
C GLU A 101 7.05 3.40 15.56
N LEU A 102 7.92 2.68 14.83
CA LEU A 102 8.37 1.33 15.20
C LEU A 102 9.49 1.31 16.27
N ALA A 103 10.12 2.46 16.54
CA ALA A 103 11.29 2.58 17.41
C ALA A 103 10.98 3.14 18.81
N ARG A 104 9.71 3.23 19.18
CA ARG A 104 9.23 3.58 20.53
C ARG A 104 8.38 2.45 21.08
#